data_AF-A0A9D5TGU0-F1
#
_entry.id   AF-A0A9D5TGU0-F1
#
_cell.length_a   1.000
_cell.length_b   1.000
_cell.length_c   1.000
_cell.angle_alpha   90.00
_cell.angle_beta   90.00
_cell.angle_gamma   90.00
#
_symmetry.space_group_name_H-M   'P 1'
#
loop_
_entity.id
_entity.type
_entity.pdbx_description
1 polymer ?
#
loop_
_entity_poly.entity_id
_entity_poly.type
_entity_poly.pdbx_seq_one_letter_code
_entity_poly.pdbx_strand_id
1 'polypeptide(L)'
;MKRSTKLTLALAALLIAAALLFGLYRVTRPTPTQGKKAIEVVVVHADKSEKAFRYETHEQYLGPLLLKEGLVKGEQGAYGLYIKEVDGEVADYATNGAYWALYEGELYATQGIDTTTLEDGDQFSLVYTLG
;
A
#
# COMPACT_ATOMS: atom_id res chain seq x y z
N MET A 1 38.64 25.44 -43.04
CA MET A 1 38.81 25.07 -41.61
C MET A 1 37.66 25.51 -40.68
N LYS A 2 36.46 25.91 -41.16
CA LYS A 2 35.37 26.48 -40.30
C LYS A 2 34.27 25.49 -39.84
N ARG A 3 34.14 24.30 -40.44
CA ARG A 3 33.07 23.33 -40.12
C ARG A 3 33.42 22.39 -38.97
N SER A 4 34.66 21.91 -38.88
CA SER A 4 35.10 20.97 -37.83
C SER A 4 35.21 21.60 -36.44
N THR A 5 35.57 22.88 -36.32
CA THR A 5 35.62 23.59 -35.03
C THR A 5 34.23 23.82 -34.44
N LYS A 6 33.23 24.11 -35.28
CA LYS A 6 31.83 24.23 -34.84
C LYS A 6 31.25 22.88 -34.41
N LEU A 7 31.62 21.80 -35.11
CA LEU A 7 31.24 20.42 -34.77
C LEU A 7 31.88 19.96 -33.44
N THR A 8 33.15 20.30 -33.19
CA THR A 8 33.83 19.94 -31.94
C THR A 8 33.30 20.71 -30.74
N LEU A 9 33.00 22.00 -30.87
CA LEU A 9 32.33 22.79 -29.83
C LEU A 9 30.91 22.26 -29.52
N ALA A 10 30.13 21.91 -30.55
CA ALA A 10 28.81 21.33 -30.37
C ALA A 10 28.87 19.96 -29.66
N LEU A 11 29.84 19.13 -29.99
CA LEU A 11 30.04 17.82 -29.35
C LEU A 11 30.48 17.96 -27.89
N ALA A 12 31.38 18.91 -27.59
CA ALA A 12 31.79 19.20 -26.22
C ALA A 12 30.61 19.69 -25.36
N ALA A 13 29.77 20.58 -25.90
CA ALA A 13 28.57 21.04 -25.20
C ALA A 13 27.56 19.91 -24.95
N LEU A 14 27.37 19.00 -25.91
CA LEU A 14 26.49 17.84 -25.76
C LEU A 14 26.97 16.88 -24.65
N LEU A 15 28.28 16.64 -24.57
CA LEU A 15 28.86 15.80 -23.52
C LEU A 15 28.70 16.40 -22.11
N ILE A 16 28.86 17.73 -21.99
CA ILE A 16 28.62 18.44 -20.73
C ILE A 16 27.14 18.36 -20.34
N ALA A 17 26.23 18.58 -21.29
CA ALA A 17 24.79 18.45 -21.04
C ALA A 17 24.41 17.01 -20.62
N ALA A 18 24.98 15.99 -21.27
CA ALA A 18 24.75 14.59 -20.91
C ALA A 18 25.27 14.25 -19.51
N ALA A 19 26.45 14.77 -19.12
CA ALA A 19 27.01 14.57 -17.79
C ALA A 19 26.16 15.26 -16.70
N LEU A 20 25.66 16.47 -16.97
CA LEU A 20 24.76 17.20 -16.08
C LEU A 20 23.41 16.47 -15.94
N LEU A 21 22.83 16.01 -17.04
CA LEU A 21 21.60 15.21 -17.04
C LEU A 21 21.80 13.88 -16.31
N PHE A 22 22.95 13.23 -16.47
CA PHE A 22 23.27 12.01 -15.74
C PHE A 22 23.43 12.25 -14.24
N GLY A 23 24.09 13.34 -13.84
CA GLY A 23 24.22 13.76 -12.45
C GLY A 23 22.87 14.10 -11.83
N LEU A 24 22.03 14.87 -12.53
CA LEU A 24 20.67 15.17 -12.11
C LEU A 24 19.85 13.88 -11.96
N TYR A 25 19.91 12.99 -12.97
CA TYR A 25 19.26 11.69 -12.91
C TYR A 25 19.77 10.87 -11.72
N ARG A 26 21.07 10.89 -11.37
CA ARG A 26 21.59 10.19 -10.17
C ARG A 26 21.01 10.72 -8.85
N VAL A 27 20.77 12.02 -8.74
CA VAL A 27 20.30 12.67 -7.50
C VAL A 27 18.78 12.63 -7.37
N THR A 28 18.05 12.77 -8.48
CA THR A 28 16.58 12.81 -8.49
C THR A 28 15.94 11.43 -8.68
N ARG A 29 16.75 10.38 -8.87
CA ARG A 29 16.26 9.00 -8.93
C ARG A 29 15.64 8.66 -7.56
N PRO A 30 14.33 8.36 -7.47
CA PRO A 30 13.79 7.77 -6.25
C PRO A 30 14.57 6.48 -5.98
N THR A 31 15.12 6.35 -4.77
CA THR A 31 15.85 5.13 -4.40
C THR A 31 14.81 4.02 -4.33
N PRO A 32 14.90 2.96 -5.16
CA PRO A 32 14.01 1.83 -5.01
C PRO A 32 14.40 1.14 -3.70
N THR A 33 13.64 1.35 -2.63
CA THR A 33 13.74 0.53 -1.42
C THR A 33 13.21 -0.86 -1.77
N GLN A 34 14.12 -1.71 -2.24
CA GLN A 34 13.82 -3.05 -2.72
C GLN A 34 12.99 -3.80 -1.66
N GLY A 35 11.73 -4.08 -1.97
CA GLY A 35 10.82 -4.84 -1.12
C GLY A 35 10.05 -4.05 -0.06
N LYS A 36 10.10 -2.70 -0.05
CA LYS A 36 9.17 -1.89 0.75
C LYS A 36 7.91 -1.59 -0.08
N LYS A 37 6.73 -1.89 0.46
CA LYS A 37 5.44 -1.70 -0.20
C LYS A 37 4.69 -0.59 0.54
N ALA A 38 4.15 0.36 -0.21
CA ALA A 38 3.20 1.34 0.31
C ALA A 38 1.78 0.83 0.03
N ILE A 39 0.95 0.71 1.06
CA ILE A 39 -0.44 0.31 0.92
C ILE A 39 -1.36 1.31 1.63
N GLU A 40 -2.63 1.32 1.24
CA GLU A 40 -3.69 2.06 1.91
C GLU A 40 -4.82 1.13 2.36
N VAL A 41 -5.29 1.31 3.59
CA VAL A 41 -6.44 0.60 4.14
C VAL A 41 -7.47 1.61 4.59
N VAL A 42 -8.66 1.56 4.01
CA VAL A 42 -9.80 2.41 4.39
C VAL A 42 -10.71 1.63 5.34
N VAL A 43 -10.98 2.19 6.50
CA VAL A 43 -11.98 1.66 7.43
C VAL A 43 -13.27 2.44 7.21
N VAL A 44 -14.35 1.73 6.89
CA VAL A 44 -15.70 2.29 6.78
C VAL A 44 -16.50 1.83 8.00
N HIS A 45 -16.75 2.75 8.92
CA HIS A 45 -17.40 2.49 10.19
C HIS A 45 -18.92 2.27 10.05
N ALA A 46 -19.56 1.82 11.13
CA ALA A 46 -21.00 1.58 11.15
C ALA A 46 -21.81 2.85 10.81
N ASP A 47 -21.33 4.02 11.25
CA ASP A 47 -21.92 5.34 10.99
C ASP A 47 -21.63 5.90 9.59
N LYS A 48 -20.95 5.11 8.74
CA LYS A 48 -20.52 5.45 7.38
C LYS A 48 -19.42 6.50 7.30
N SER A 49 -18.79 6.86 8.42
CA SER A 49 -17.54 7.61 8.40
C SER A 49 -16.41 6.73 7.85
N GLU A 50 -15.47 7.37 7.17
CA GLU A 50 -14.33 6.70 6.55
C GLU A 50 -13.03 7.25 7.12
N LYS A 51 -12.07 6.34 7.34
CA LYS A 51 -10.73 6.70 7.79
C LYS A 51 -9.68 5.90 7.03
N ALA A 52 -8.76 6.61 6.39
CA ALA A 52 -7.68 6.01 5.62
C ALA A 52 -6.40 5.87 6.47
N PHE A 53 -5.78 4.70 6.41
CA PHE A 53 -4.52 4.37 7.05
C PHE A 53 -3.50 4.00 5.97
N ARG A 54 -2.32 4.62 6.01
CA ARG A 54 -1.24 4.36 5.06
C ARG A 54 -0.08 3.71 5.75
N TYR A 55 0.42 2.63 5.18
CA TYR A 55 1.51 1.85 5.74
C TYR A 55 2.62 1.70 4.72
N GLU A 56 3.86 1.80 5.20
CA GLU A 56 5.03 1.34 4.45
C GLU A 56 5.54 0.08 5.13
N THR A 57 5.50 -1.05 4.44
CA THR A 57 5.74 -2.35 5.06
C THR A 57 6.65 -3.26 4.24
N HIS A 58 7.26 -4.22 4.94
CA HIS A 58 7.93 -5.36 4.36
C HIS A 58 7.17 -6.67 4.62
N GLU A 59 6.02 -6.60 5.28
CA GLU A 59 5.17 -7.77 5.52
C GLU A 59 4.67 -8.33 4.20
N GLN A 60 4.55 -9.66 4.14
CA GLN A 60 4.05 -10.35 2.95
C GLN A 60 2.51 -10.34 2.87
N TYR A 61 1.84 -10.33 4.02
CA TYR A 61 0.38 -10.50 4.12
C TYR A 61 -0.27 -9.36 4.91
N LEU A 62 -1.53 -9.07 4.57
CA LEU A 62 -2.30 -7.98 5.16
C LEU A 62 -2.59 -8.19 6.66
N GLY A 63 -3.02 -9.39 7.05
CA GLY A 63 -3.39 -9.70 8.45
C GLY A 63 -2.27 -9.44 9.45
N PRO A 64 -1.06 -10.00 9.27
CA PRO A 64 0.10 -9.71 10.11
C PRO A 64 0.44 -8.22 10.21
N LEU A 65 0.37 -7.49 9.09
CA LEU A 65 0.57 -6.03 9.09
C LEU A 65 -0.46 -5.35 9.99
N LEU A 66 -1.74 -5.62 9.78
CA LEU A 66 -2.81 -4.92 10.51
C LEU A 66 -2.84 -5.25 12.00
N LEU A 67 -2.49 -6.47 12.38
CA LEU A 67 -2.34 -6.88 13.78
C LEU A 67 -1.16 -6.15 14.44
N LYS A 68 -0.02 -6.07 13.75
CA LYS A 68 1.20 -5.42 14.25
C LYS A 68 1.00 -3.93 14.46
N GLU A 69 0.32 -3.26 13.54
CA GLU A 69 -0.01 -1.83 13.62
C GLU A 69 -1.20 -1.57 14.57
N GLY A 70 -1.84 -2.63 15.08
CA GLY A 70 -2.95 -2.53 16.02
C GLY A 70 -4.25 -1.99 15.41
N LEU A 71 -4.34 -1.92 14.07
CA LEU A 71 -5.56 -1.52 13.38
C LEU A 71 -6.67 -2.54 13.62
N VAL A 72 -6.33 -3.82 13.66
CA VAL A 72 -7.30 -4.90 13.87
C VAL A 72 -6.98 -5.70 15.12
N LYS A 73 -8.02 -6.24 15.75
CA LYS A 73 -7.91 -7.30 16.75
C LYS A 73 -8.89 -8.41 16.40
N GLY A 74 -8.50 -9.64 16.75
CA GLY A 74 -9.26 -10.81 16.39
C GLY A 74 -8.70 -12.06 17.03
N GLU A 75 -9.28 -13.19 16.66
CA GLU A 75 -8.87 -14.52 17.12
C GLU A 75 -8.46 -15.37 15.93
N GLN A 76 -7.32 -16.06 16.05
CA GLN A 76 -6.89 -16.99 15.01
C GLN A 76 -7.82 -18.22 15.00
N GLY A 77 -8.48 -18.45 13.86
CA GLY A 77 -9.29 -19.64 13.63
C GLY A 77 -8.65 -20.61 12.64
N ALA A 78 -9.34 -21.72 12.39
CA ALA A 78 -8.94 -22.72 11.40
C ALA A 78 -8.89 -22.19 9.96
N TYR A 79 -9.56 -21.06 9.69
CA TYR A 79 -9.68 -20.46 8.36
C TYR A 79 -8.97 -19.10 8.24
N GLY A 80 -8.13 -18.75 9.22
CA GLY A 80 -7.49 -17.43 9.31
C GLY A 80 -8.02 -16.59 10.48
N LEU A 81 -7.58 -15.34 10.55
CA LEU A 81 -7.95 -14.38 11.56
C LEU A 81 -9.43 -14.00 11.44
N TYR A 82 -10.18 -14.30 12.49
CA TYR A 82 -11.52 -13.76 12.66
C TYR A 82 -11.43 -12.37 13.28
N ILE A 83 -11.68 -11.34 12.47
CA ILE A 83 -11.63 -9.92 12.90
C ILE A 83 -12.81 -9.62 13.80
N LYS A 84 -12.53 -9.15 15.02
CA LYS A 84 -13.54 -8.71 16.00
C LYS A 84 -13.58 -7.20 16.15
N GLU A 85 -12.46 -6.52 15.98
CA GLU A 85 -12.32 -5.08 16.18
C GLU A 85 -11.48 -4.48 15.06
N VAL A 86 -11.89 -3.32 14.54
CA VAL A 86 -11.12 -2.51 13.58
C VAL A 86 -11.18 -1.06 14.04
N ASP A 87 -10.02 -0.40 14.15
CA ASP A 87 -9.87 0.98 14.64
C ASP A 87 -10.65 1.25 15.95
N GLY A 88 -10.64 0.28 16.87
CA GLY A 88 -11.34 0.39 18.16
C GLY A 88 -12.83 0.06 18.13
N GLU A 89 -13.44 -0.18 16.95
CA GLU A 89 -14.86 -0.51 16.81
C GLU A 89 -15.07 -2.03 16.68
N VAL A 90 -15.94 -2.57 17.56
CA VAL A 90 -16.23 -4.00 17.64
C VAL A 90 -17.42 -4.37 16.75
N ALA A 91 -17.26 -5.45 15.97
CA ALA A 91 -18.37 -6.11 15.29
C ALA A 91 -18.70 -7.43 16.01
N ASP A 92 -19.95 -7.60 16.42
CA ASP A 92 -20.42 -8.80 17.11
C ASP A 92 -21.53 -9.50 16.32
N TYR A 93 -21.14 -10.55 15.62
CA TYR A 93 -22.05 -11.35 14.82
C TYR A 93 -23.16 -12.00 15.65
N ALA A 94 -22.90 -12.40 16.90
CA ALA A 94 -23.88 -13.07 17.75
C ALA A 94 -24.99 -12.11 18.22
N THR A 95 -24.66 -10.83 18.35
CA THR A 95 -25.61 -9.80 18.82
C THR A 95 -26.52 -9.30 17.71
N ASN A 96 -25.97 -8.96 16.54
CA ASN A 96 -26.72 -8.30 15.47
C ASN A 96 -26.29 -8.70 14.06
N GLY A 97 -25.53 -9.79 13.91
CA GLY A 97 -25.01 -10.22 12.60
C GLY A 97 -23.91 -9.29 12.05
N ALA A 98 -23.33 -8.40 12.86
CA ALA A 98 -22.27 -7.51 12.39
C ALA A 98 -20.95 -8.26 12.15
N TYR A 99 -20.25 -7.85 11.10
CA TYR A 99 -18.91 -8.31 10.78
C TYR A 99 -18.12 -7.26 9.98
N TRP A 100 -16.81 -7.43 9.91
CA TRP A 100 -15.93 -6.62 9.07
C TRP A 100 -15.71 -7.30 7.71
N ALA A 101 -16.24 -6.70 6.66
CA ALA A 101 -16.06 -7.16 5.29
C ALA A 101 -14.75 -6.62 4.71
N LEU A 102 -13.92 -7.50 4.13
CA LEU A 102 -12.71 -7.13 3.43
C LEU A 102 -13.00 -6.89 1.94
N TYR A 103 -12.47 -5.80 1.40
CA TYR A 103 -12.45 -5.49 -0.02
C TYR A 103 -11.02 -5.27 -0.52
N GLU A 104 -10.74 -5.76 -1.71
CA GLU A 104 -9.52 -5.51 -2.48
C GLU A 104 -9.89 -4.54 -3.61
N GLY A 105 -9.58 -3.25 -3.44
CA GLY A 105 -10.20 -2.19 -4.21
C GLY A 105 -11.73 -2.18 -4.04
N GLU A 106 -12.46 -2.32 -5.15
CA GLU A 106 -13.94 -2.35 -5.16
C GLU A 106 -14.53 -3.76 -5.03
N LEU A 107 -13.69 -4.80 -5.06
CA LEU A 107 -14.14 -6.20 -5.09
C LEU A 107 -14.17 -6.79 -3.68
N TYR A 108 -15.27 -7.46 -3.35
CA TYR A 108 -15.35 -8.24 -2.11
C TYR A 108 -14.28 -9.32 -2.11
N ALA A 109 -13.44 -9.36 -1.08
CA ALA A 109 -12.32 -10.28 -1.02
C ALA A 109 -12.82 -11.73 -0.95
N THR A 110 -12.19 -12.59 -1.74
CA THR A 110 -12.49 -14.03 -1.73
C THR A 110 -11.58 -14.82 -0.79
N GLN A 111 -10.57 -14.14 -0.24
CA GLN A 111 -9.59 -14.67 0.69
C GLN A 111 -9.63 -13.91 2.01
N GLY A 112 -9.15 -14.53 3.08
CA GLY A 112 -9.00 -13.85 4.37
C GLY A 112 -7.74 -12.99 4.40
N ILE A 113 -7.71 -12.00 5.31
CA ILE A 113 -6.58 -11.07 5.46
C ILE A 113 -5.21 -11.76 5.67
N ASP A 114 -5.18 -12.97 6.26
CA ASP A 114 -3.94 -13.71 6.52
C ASP A 114 -3.32 -14.32 5.27
N THR A 115 -4.10 -14.48 4.20
CA THR A 115 -3.63 -15.04 2.93
C THR A 115 -3.59 -14.01 1.81
N THR A 116 -4.20 -12.84 2.01
CA THR A 116 -4.10 -11.69 1.09
C THR A 116 -2.66 -11.17 1.08
N THR A 117 -1.96 -11.39 -0.04
CA THR A 117 -0.60 -10.90 -0.27
C THR A 117 -0.60 -9.40 -0.54
N LEU A 118 0.43 -8.71 -0.05
CA LEU A 118 0.61 -7.28 -0.28
C LEU A 118 1.51 -7.03 -1.48
N GLU A 119 1.14 -6.07 -2.31
CA GLU A 119 1.91 -5.46 -3.38
C GLU A 119 1.99 -3.94 -3.19
N ASP A 120 2.95 -3.30 -3.87
CA ASP A 120 3.11 -1.86 -3.80
C ASP A 120 1.95 -1.15 -4.51
N GLY A 121 1.30 -0.21 -3.81
CA GLY A 121 0.15 0.53 -4.30
C GLY A 121 -1.21 -0.13 -4.00
N ASP A 122 -1.24 -1.25 -3.27
CA ASP A 122 -2.50 -1.91 -2.93
C ASP A 122 -3.43 -1.02 -2.11
N GLN A 123 -4.74 -1.21 -2.37
CA GLN A 123 -5.82 -0.55 -1.66
C GLN A 123 -6.78 -1.60 -1.13
N PHE A 124 -7.02 -1.57 0.17
CA PHE A 124 -7.97 -2.44 0.84
C PHE A 124 -9.01 -1.62 1.58
N SER A 125 -10.19 -2.20 1.81
CA SER A 125 -11.17 -1.64 2.73
C SER A 125 -11.67 -2.66 3.74
N LEU A 126 -11.84 -2.23 4.98
CA LEU A 126 -12.55 -2.97 6.03
C LEU A 126 -13.86 -2.24 6.31
N VAL A 127 -14.98 -2.87 5.95
CA VAL A 127 -16.31 -2.25 5.98
C VAL A 127 -17.17 -2.90 7.04
N TYR A 128 -17.67 -2.11 7.98
CA TYR A 128 -18.65 -2.57 8.96
C TYR A 128 -19.95 -2.93 8.24
N THR A 129 -20.33 -4.20 8.32
CA THR A 129 -21.45 -4.78 7.58
C THR A 129 -22.39 -5.53 8.51
N LEU A 130 -23.69 -5.38 8.29
CA LEU A 130 -24.72 -6.19 8.94
C LEU A 130 -25.12 -7.33 8.00
N GLY A 131 -25.11 -8.56 8.51
CA GLY A 131 -25.50 -9.78 7.79
C GLY A 131 -27.00 -10.07 7.77
#